data_AF-A0A7C5L3W5-F1
#
_entry.id   AF-A0A7C5L3W5-F1
#
_cell.length_a   1.000
_cell.length_b   1.000
_cell.length_c   1.000
_cell.angle_alpha   90.00
_cell.angle_beta   90.00
_cell.angle_gamma   90.00
#
_symmetry.space_group_name_H-M   'P 1'
#
loop_
_entity.id
_entity.type
_entity.pdbx_description
1 polymer ?
#
loop_
_entity_poly.entity_id
_entity_poly.type
_entity_poly.pdbx_seq_one_letter_code
_entity_poly.pdbx_strand_id
1 'polypeptide(L)'
;MKRSFHLFLRSLLNSFRDLLPIILVIAFFQLFVLQQVPDNILQIIIGLVFVIMGLTFFIFGLEQALFPVGESMAHAFASKGSVFWLLSFAFCLGFGTTVAEPALIAVAEEASEIAAQAVQIAMN
;
A
#
# COMPACT_ATOMS: atom_id res chain seq x y z
N MET A 1 25.57 -11.50 -13.77
CA MET A 1 25.26 -11.77 -12.34
C MET A 1 25.30 -10.52 -11.45
N LYS A 2 26.36 -9.69 -11.47
CA LYS A 2 26.49 -8.50 -10.60
C LYS A 2 25.34 -7.47 -10.72
N ARG A 3 24.76 -7.31 -11.92
CA ARG A 3 23.67 -6.34 -12.18
C ARG A 3 22.34 -6.73 -11.52
N SER A 4 21.99 -8.02 -11.52
CA SER A 4 20.74 -8.51 -10.91
C SER A 4 20.77 -8.41 -9.39
N PHE A 5 21.92 -8.73 -8.78
CA PHE A 5 22.12 -8.58 -7.34
C PHE A 5 21.99 -7.12 -6.89
N HIS A 6 22.48 -6.16 -7.68
CA HIS A 6 22.33 -4.74 -7.36
C HIS A 6 20.88 -4.26 -7.44
N LEU A 7 20.08 -4.78 -8.38
CA LEU A 7 18.65 -4.49 -8.47
C LEU A 7 17.89 -5.03 -7.27
N PHE A 8 18.20 -6.26 -6.86
CA PHE A 8 17.62 -6.85 -5.66
C PHE A 8 17.97 -6.05 -4.39
N LEU A 9 19.24 -5.66 -4.22
CA LEU A 9 19.67 -4.86 -3.07
C LEU A 9 19.00 -3.48 -3.03
N ARG A 10 18.76 -2.90 -4.21
CA ARG A 10 18.03 -1.64 -4.34
C ARG A 10 16.56 -1.81 -3.97
N SER A 11 15.91 -2.89 -4.42
CA SER A 11 14.53 -3.22 -4.06
C SER A 11 14.39 -3.44 -2.54
N LEU A 12 15.34 -4.13 -1.92
CA LEU A 12 15.38 -4.33 -0.47
C LEU A 12 15.49 -3.00 0.30
N LEU A 13 16.37 -2.10 -0.14
CA LEU A 13 16.49 -0.75 0.44
C LEU A 13 15.22 0.09 0.26
N ASN A 14 14.55 -0.05 -0.89
CA ASN A 14 13.28 0.62 -1.14
C ASN A 14 12.19 0.10 -0.18
N SER A 15 12.02 -1.23 -0.07
CA SER A 15 11.06 -1.83 0.85
C SER A 15 11.31 -1.44 2.31
N PHE A 16 12.59 -1.34 2.73
CA PHE A 16 12.92 -0.81 4.05
C PHE A 16 12.49 0.65 4.21
N ARG A 17 12.77 1.49 3.20
CA ARG A 17 12.36 2.90 3.19
C ARG A 17 10.84 3.05 3.24
N ASP A 18 10.09 2.18 2.58
CA ASP A 18 8.61 2.21 2.57
C ASP A 18 8.03 1.91 3.96
N LEU A 19 8.69 1.04 4.74
CA LEU A 19 8.29 0.73 6.11
C LEU A 19 8.78 1.75 7.14
N LEU A 20 9.80 2.55 6.79
CA LEU A 20 10.43 3.48 7.72
C LEU A 20 9.43 4.44 8.40
N PRO A 21 8.47 5.08 7.69
CA PRO A 21 7.48 5.94 8.34
C PRO A 21 6.65 5.20 9.40
N ILE A 22 6.25 3.95 9.13
CA ILE A 22 5.48 3.13 10.07
C ILE A 22 6.33 2.82 11.31
N ILE A 23 7.58 2.41 11.11
CA ILE A 23 8.53 2.13 12.20
C ILE A 23 8.73 3.38 13.06
N LEU A 24 8.92 4.55 12.43
CA LEU A 24 9.13 5.81 13.13
C LEU A 24 7.90 6.24 13.93
N VAL A 25 6.70 6.11 13.37
CA VAL A 25 5.45 6.40 14.08
C VAL A 25 5.30 5.48 15.28
N ILE A 26 5.50 4.17 15.12
CA ILE A 26 5.41 3.21 16.23
C ILE A 26 6.44 3.53 17.32
N ALA A 27 7.70 3.76 16.94
CA ALA A 27 8.76 4.09 17.89
C ALA A 27 8.48 5.40 18.64
N PHE A 28 7.96 6.41 17.93
CA PHE A 28 7.56 7.67 18.55
C PHE A 28 6.45 7.47 19.59
N PHE A 29 5.39 6.74 19.24
CA PHE A 29 4.30 6.47 20.17
C PHE A 29 4.77 5.63 21.37
N GLN A 30 5.61 4.62 21.17
CA GLN A 30 6.13 3.80 22.27
C GLN A 30 7.00 4.59 23.25
N LEU A 31 7.93 5.41 22.75
CA LEU A 31 8.89 6.12 23.59
C LEU A 31 8.33 7.39 24.21
N PHE A 32 7.59 8.19 23.44
CA PHE A 32 7.16 9.53 23.88
C PHE A 32 5.74 9.56 24.44
N VAL A 33 4.81 8.76 23.88
CA VAL A 33 3.40 8.78 24.29
C VAL A 33 3.11 7.74 25.37
N LEU A 34 3.48 6.48 25.10
CA LEU A 34 3.23 5.35 26.00
C LEU A 34 4.32 5.20 27.07
N GLN A 35 5.50 5.78 26.84
CA GLN A 35 6.67 5.70 27.73
C GLN A 35 7.05 4.26 28.11
N GLN A 36 6.86 3.32 27.17
CA GLN A 36 7.13 1.90 27.35
C GLN A 36 8.06 1.40 26.25
N VAL A 37 9.13 0.73 26.67
CA VAL A 37 9.97 -0.04 25.75
C VAL A 37 9.32 -1.41 25.60
N PRO A 38 9.03 -1.87 24.37
CA PRO A 38 8.42 -3.19 24.19
C PRO A 38 9.35 -4.30 24.69
N ASP A 39 8.84 -5.19 25.54
CA ASP A 39 9.63 -6.28 26.15
C ASP A 39 10.21 -7.27 25.10
N ASN A 40 9.59 -7.33 23.91
CA ASN A 40 9.89 -8.30 22.85
C ASN A 40 10.61 -7.69 21.63
N ILE A 41 11.56 -6.75 21.84
CA ILE A 41 12.30 -6.09 20.74
C ILE A 41 12.88 -7.08 19.73
N LEU A 42 13.45 -8.20 20.20
CA LEU A 42 14.05 -9.20 19.32
C LEU A 42 13.04 -9.85 18.38
N GLN A 43 11.83 -10.15 18.87
CA GLN A 43 10.74 -10.68 18.04
C GLN A 43 10.27 -9.64 17.01
N ILE A 44 10.19 -8.37 17.40
CA ILE A 44 9.82 -7.26 16.51
C ILE A 44 10.85 -7.13 15.38
N ILE A 45 12.15 -7.16 15.69
CA ILE A 45 13.22 -7.08 14.68
C ILE A 45 13.14 -8.27 13.71
N ILE A 46 12.96 -9.48 14.22
CA ILE A 46 12.82 -10.68 13.37
C ILE A 46 11.59 -10.56 12.46
N GLY A 47 10.44 -10.16 13.02
CA GLY A 47 9.23 -9.91 12.25
C GLY A 47 9.44 -8.85 11.18
N LEU A 48 10.12 -7.75 11.51
CA LEU A 48 10.45 -6.68 10.57
C LEU A 48 11.31 -7.18 9.42
N VAL A 49 12.32 -8.01 9.69
CA VAL A 49 13.15 -8.63 8.64
C VAL A 49 12.28 -9.49 7.71
N PHE A 50 11.37 -10.31 8.26
CA PHE A 50 10.46 -11.11 7.44
C PHE A 50 9.52 -10.25 6.58
N VAL A 51 8.99 -9.15 7.14
CA VAL A 51 8.13 -8.22 6.39
C VAL A 51 8.92 -7.54 5.26
N ILE A 52 10.13 -7.05 5.51
CA ILE A 52 10.99 -6.44 4.48
C ILE A 52 11.28 -7.45 3.37
N MET A 53 11.66 -8.67 3.72
CA MET A 53 11.95 -9.73 2.76
C MET A 53 10.72 -10.10 1.93
N GLY A 54 9.56 -10.26 2.59
CA GLY A 54 8.29 -10.56 1.94
C GLY A 54 7.85 -9.45 0.98
N LEU A 55 7.91 -8.19 1.43
CA LEU A 55 7.59 -7.02 0.62
C LEU A 55 8.55 -6.90 -0.58
N THR A 56 9.85 -7.11 -0.36
CA THR A 56 10.86 -7.08 -1.44
C THR A 56 10.54 -8.13 -2.50
N PHE A 57 10.30 -9.38 -2.11
CA PHE A 57 9.97 -10.44 -3.05
C PHE A 57 8.63 -10.21 -3.77
N PHE A 58 7.64 -9.68 -3.06
CA PHE A 58 6.35 -9.32 -3.63
C PHE A 58 6.50 -8.24 -4.70
N ILE A 59 7.12 -7.10 -4.36
CA ILE A 59 7.32 -5.98 -5.28
C ILE A 59 8.20 -6.41 -6.46
N PHE A 60 9.29 -7.14 -6.23
CA PHE A 60 10.12 -7.67 -7.29
C PHE A 60 9.33 -8.60 -8.24
N GLY A 61 8.46 -9.45 -7.69
CA GLY A 61 7.56 -10.28 -8.47
C GLY A 61 6.57 -9.45 -9.32
N LEU A 62 6.00 -8.40 -8.74
CA LEU A 62 5.09 -7.48 -9.44
C LEU A 62 5.79 -6.74 -10.59
N GLU A 63 6.98 -6.19 -10.35
CA GLU A 63 7.77 -5.48 -11.35
C GLU A 63 8.11 -6.35 -12.56
N GLN A 64 8.33 -7.65 -12.34
CA GLN A 64 8.69 -8.59 -13.40
C GLN A 64 7.48 -9.17 -14.14
N ALA A 65 6.32 -9.30 -13.48
CA ALA A 65 5.15 -9.98 -14.02
C ALA A 65 3.98 -9.05 -14.34
N LEU A 66 3.49 -8.29 -13.36
CA LEU A 66 2.24 -7.52 -13.51
C LEU A 66 2.47 -6.12 -14.09
N PHE A 67 3.53 -5.42 -13.69
CA PHE A 67 3.79 -4.06 -14.18
C PHE A 67 4.03 -4.00 -15.70
N PRO A 68 4.81 -4.91 -16.32
CA PRO A 68 5.03 -4.87 -17.77
C PRO A 68 3.73 -5.11 -18.56
N VAL A 69 2.82 -5.91 -18.02
CA VAL A 69 1.50 -6.14 -18.62
C VAL A 69 0.65 -4.86 -18.54
N GLY A 70 0.59 -4.23 -17.37
CA GLY A 70 -0.12 -2.97 -17.17
C GLY A 70 0.41 -1.83 -18.06
N GLU A 71 1.73 -1.67 -18.14
CA GLU A 71 2.38 -0.66 -18.98
C GLU A 71 2.08 -0.89 -20.47
N SER A 72 2.16 -2.14 -20.94
CA SER A 72 1.87 -2.48 -22.33
C SER A 72 0.41 -2.19 -22.69
N MET A 73 -0.54 -2.49 -21.79
CA MET A 73 -1.95 -2.16 -21.98
C MET A 73 -2.17 -0.63 -22.02
N ALA A 74 -1.58 0.11 -21.09
CA ALA A 74 -1.67 1.56 -21.05
C ALA A 74 -1.09 2.20 -22.33
N HIS A 75 0.07 1.72 -22.80
CA HIS A 75 0.67 2.17 -24.06
C HIS A 75 -0.20 1.85 -25.28
N ALA A 76 -0.85 0.68 -25.33
CA ALA A 76 -1.78 0.32 -26.40
C ALA A 76 -3.03 1.21 -26.43
N PHE A 77 -3.56 1.60 -25.27
CA PHE A 77 -4.68 2.55 -25.21
C PHE A 77 -4.26 3.96 -25.62
N ALA A 78 -3.08 4.41 -25.19
CA ALA A 78 -2.54 5.72 -25.54
C ALA A 78 -2.25 5.83 -27.05
N SER A 79 -1.64 4.81 -27.66
CA SER A 79 -1.27 4.82 -29.08
C SER A 79 -2.47 4.75 -30.03
N LYS A 80 -3.59 4.16 -29.61
CA LYS A 80 -4.86 4.20 -30.34
C LYS A 80 -5.50 5.61 -30.40
N GLY A 81 -4.99 6.58 -29.63
CA GLY A 81 -5.49 7.97 -29.63
C GLY A 81 -6.84 8.18 -28.94
N SER A 82 -7.37 7.16 -28.24
CA SER A 82 -8.66 7.29 -27.56
C SER A 82 -8.47 7.65 -26.08
N VAL A 83 -8.50 8.95 -25.81
CA VAL A 83 -8.42 9.52 -24.45
C VAL A 83 -9.50 8.94 -23.54
N PHE A 84 -10.69 8.66 -24.08
CA PHE A 84 -11.80 8.06 -23.33
C PHE A 84 -11.44 6.69 -22.73
N TRP A 85 -10.82 5.80 -23.52
CA TRP A 85 -10.41 4.47 -23.05
C TRP A 85 -9.25 4.54 -22.07
N LEU A 86 -8.29 5.45 -22.30
CA LEU A 86 -7.19 5.67 -21.36
C LEU A 86 -7.70 6.15 -19.99
N LEU A 87 -8.58 7.15 -19.97
CA LEU A 87 -9.17 7.67 -18.74
C LEU A 87 -10.03 6.62 -18.03
N SER A 88 -10.84 5.88 -18.77
CA SER A 88 -11.66 4.79 -18.20
C SER A 88 -10.79 3.70 -17.57
N PHE A 89 -9.71 3.31 -18.23
CA PHE A 89 -8.76 2.33 -17.69
C PHE A 89 -8.07 2.82 -16.41
N ALA A 90 -7.52 4.04 -16.45
CA ALA A 90 -6.86 4.65 -15.28
C ALA A 90 -7.83 4.82 -14.10
N PHE A 91 -9.07 5.23 -14.39
CA PHE A 91 -10.13 5.33 -13.40
C PHE A 91 -10.45 3.97 -12.77
N CYS A 92 -10.65 2.92 -13.57
CA CYS A 92 -10.94 1.58 -13.04
C CYS A 92 -9.78 1.02 -12.20
N LEU A 93 -8.54 1.26 -12.61
CA LEU A 93 -7.36 0.82 -11.86
C LEU A 93 -7.28 1.55 -10.51
N GLY A 94 -7.38 2.88 -10.51
CA GLY A 94 -7.35 3.69 -9.29
C GLY A 94 -8.55 3.44 -8.36
N PHE A 95 -9.74 3.26 -8.93
CA PHE A 95 -10.92 2.86 -8.18
C PHE A 95 -10.72 1.47 -7.55
N GLY A 96 -10.20 0.51 -8.33
CA GLY A 96 -9.88 -0.82 -7.85
C GLY A 96 -8.89 -0.82 -6.68
N THR A 97 -7.83 -0.01 -6.75
CA THR A 97 -6.86 0.11 -5.63
C THR A 97 -7.48 0.74 -4.40
N THR A 98 -8.40 1.69 -4.57
CA THR A 98 -9.14 2.35 -3.48
C THR A 98 -10.07 1.35 -2.79
N VAL A 99 -10.84 0.58 -3.57
CA VAL A 99 -11.74 -0.46 -3.04
C VAL A 99 -10.95 -1.60 -2.38
N ALA A 100 -9.76 -1.90 -2.88
CA ALA A 100 -8.89 -2.92 -2.28
C ALA A 100 -8.27 -2.48 -0.95
N GLU A 101 -8.29 -1.18 -0.61
CA GLU A 101 -7.73 -0.65 0.63
C GLU A 101 -8.69 -0.87 1.82
N PRO A 102 -8.35 -1.72 2.81
CA PRO A 102 -9.27 -2.05 3.91
C PRO A 102 -9.62 -0.84 4.79
N ALA A 103 -8.68 0.11 4.92
CA ALA A 103 -8.89 1.31 5.71
C ALA A 103 -10.01 2.20 5.15
N LEU A 104 -10.11 2.32 3.82
CA LEU A 104 -11.17 3.09 3.17
C LEU A 104 -12.53 2.39 3.24
N ILE A 105 -12.55 1.06 3.19
CA ILE A 105 -13.78 0.28 3.43
C ILE A 105 -14.30 0.58 4.85
N ALA A 106 -13.43 0.54 5.87
CA ALA A 106 -13.83 0.81 7.26
C ALA A 106 -14.37 2.24 7.45
N VAL A 107 -13.74 3.24 6.82
CA VAL A 107 -14.22 4.63 6.86
C VAL A 107 -15.57 4.77 6.16
N ALA A 108 -15.79 4.08 5.04
CA ALA A 108 -17.07 4.11 4.34
C ALA A 108 -18.20 3.46 5.15
N GLU A 109 -17.89 2.38 5.88
CA GLU A 109 -18.81 1.72 6.80
C GLU A 109 -19.20 2.65 7.95
N GLU A 110 -18.23 3.27 8.61
CA GLU A 110 -18.46 4.27 9.66
C GLU A 110 -19.28 5.47 9.16
N ALA A 111 -18.97 5.98 7.97
CA ALA A 111 -19.72 7.07 7.36
C ALA A 111 -21.17 6.69 7.08
N SER A 112 -21.43 5.44 6.68
CA SER A 112 -22.77 4.90 6.45
C SER A 112 -23.57 4.80 7.76
N GLU A 113 -22.95 4.33 8.84
CA GLU A 113 -23.59 4.26 10.15
C GLU A 113 -23.98 5.66 10.68
N ILE A 114 -23.06 6.62 10.60
CA ILE A 114 -23.32 8.01 11.03
C ILE A 114 -24.44 8.64 10.17
N ALA A 115 -24.45 8.39 8.86
CA ALA A 115 -25.50 8.90 7.98
C ALA A 115 -26.88 8.31 8.32
N ALA A 116 -26.94 7.00 8.62
CA ALA A 116 -28.19 6.34 9.02
C ALA A 116 -28.73 6.89 10.35
N GLN A 117 -27.85 7.11 11.33
CA GLN A 117 -28.22 7.74 12.61
C GLN A 117 -28.71 9.18 12.40
N ALA A 118 -28.05 9.97 11.55
CA ALA A 118 -28.46 11.35 11.27
C ALA A 118 -29.87 11.42 10.64
N VAL A 119 -30.21 10.49 9.74
CA VAL A 119 -31.55 10.40 9.17
C VAL A 119 -32.59 10.00 10.22
N GLN A 120 -32.27 9.06 11.12
CA GLN A 120 -33.18 8.70 12.22
C GLN A 120 -33.44 9.88 13.17
N ILE A 121 -32.41 10.68 13.48
CA ILE A 121 -32.56 11.88 14.32
C ILE A 121 -33.41 12.94 13.63
N ALA A 122 -33.29 13.10 12.30
CA ALA A 122 -34.08 14.07 11.54
C ALA A 122 -35.56 13.66 11.36
N MET A 123 -35.90 12.38 11.54
CA MET A 123 -37.26 11.85 11.42
C MET A 123 -38.04 11.81 12.75
N ASN A 124 -37.44 12.23 13.87
CA ASN A 124 -38.02 12.25 15.22
C ASN A 124 -38.18 13.68 15.73
#